data_AF-A0A523QM69-F1
#
_entry.id   AF-A0A523QM69-F1
#
_cell.length_a   1.000
_cell.length_b   1.000
_cell.length_c   1.000
_cell.angle_alpha   90.00
_cell.angle_beta   90.00
_cell.angle_gamma   90.00
#
_symmetry.space_group_name_H-M   'P 1'
#
loop_
_entity.id
_entity.type
_entity.pdbx_description
1 polymer ?
#
loop_
_entity_poly.entity_id
_entity_poly.type
_entity_poly.pdbx_seq_one_letter_code
_entity_poly.pdbx_strand_id
1 'polypeptide(L)'
;MGRNGEGRLRSSVPSQALIRGEAMFCYGDALSYVNSLINYERKDPSSYDRLSFNLERMNHLLSLLGRPHQDLKAIHIAGTKGKGSTAAIAASILTAADLKVGLYTSPHLLTPRERIRIGSSLITPEEFAYFLSRIKSRVEAAPYLEPTFFEVYTALAFVYFSHQKVELAVLETGLGGRLDATNVARALVGIITQISFDHMDKLGHNLASIAREKVGIIKEGIDVVSSPQEDTVSSVIEEACREKKAHLFRVGKEINFELLDASPDGQRFLVETTARSYPDLFLSLLGQHQVINAATAIGAVDLLENYGILIPRKAIVEGLRKVEWTARIQVISKDPHLIVDCAHNGASALALSKCLRELFPGKRIILVLAILQDKDVKEIGRAL
;
A
#
# COMPACT_ATOMS: atom_id res chain seq x y z
N MET A 1 -6.68 31.64 -19.57
CA MET A 1 -5.57 31.01 -20.32
C MET A 1 -4.51 30.60 -19.32
N GLY A 2 -4.36 29.30 -19.08
CA GLY A 2 -3.34 28.73 -18.20
C GLY A 2 -3.35 27.22 -18.42
N ARG A 3 -2.50 26.75 -19.33
CA ARG A 3 -2.35 25.32 -19.63
C ARG A 3 -1.64 24.68 -18.44
N ASN A 4 -2.31 23.78 -17.75
CA ASN A 4 -1.66 22.81 -16.86
C ASN A 4 -0.74 21.94 -17.71
N GLY A 5 0.56 22.11 -17.53
CA GLY A 5 1.57 21.21 -18.06
C GLY A 5 1.57 19.93 -17.23
N GLU A 6 0.85 18.91 -17.71
CA GLU A 6 1.19 17.53 -17.37
C GLU A 6 2.60 17.27 -17.88
N GLY A 7 3.59 17.26 -16.98
CA GLY A 7 4.92 16.79 -17.27
C GLY A 7 4.84 15.30 -17.62
N ARG A 8 4.61 14.97 -18.90
CA ARG A 8 4.77 13.60 -19.41
C ARG A 8 6.22 13.18 -19.17
N LEU A 9 6.43 12.29 -18.22
CA LEU A 9 7.63 11.45 -18.19
C LEU A 9 7.73 10.79 -19.57
N ARG A 10 8.76 11.16 -20.34
CA ARG A 10 9.04 10.51 -21.63
C ARG A 10 9.38 9.05 -21.32
N SER A 11 8.68 8.14 -21.99
CA SER A 11 8.94 6.70 -21.90
C SER A 11 10.43 6.41 -22.05
N SER A 12 11.03 5.72 -21.08
CA SER A 12 12.45 5.35 -21.08
C SER A 12 12.74 4.03 -21.80
N VAL A 13 11.71 3.41 -22.40
CA VAL A 13 11.85 2.12 -23.10
C VAL A 13 12.05 2.31 -24.61
N PRO A 14 12.87 1.47 -25.28
CA PRO A 14 13.13 1.58 -26.71
C PRO A 14 11.85 1.47 -27.57
N SER A 15 11.82 2.13 -28.73
CA SER A 15 10.69 2.07 -29.68
C SER A 15 10.48 0.64 -30.20
N GLN A 16 9.33 0.04 -29.85
CA GLN A 16 8.60 -1.18 -30.30
C GLN A 16 9.22 -2.31 -31.16
N ALA A 17 10.47 -2.28 -31.58
CA ALA A 17 10.97 -3.11 -32.68
C ALA A 17 11.69 -4.40 -32.23
N LEU A 18 11.16 -5.15 -31.24
CA LEU A 18 11.61 -6.48 -30.77
C LEU A 18 12.52 -6.48 -29.53
N ILE A 19 12.29 -7.47 -28.65
CA ILE A 19 13.26 -7.92 -27.64
C ILE A 19 13.79 -9.26 -28.13
N ARG A 20 15.04 -9.31 -28.62
CA ARG A 20 15.72 -10.57 -29.03
C ARG A 20 14.89 -11.48 -29.97
N GLY A 21 14.09 -10.91 -30.87
CA GLY A 21 13.28 -11.66 -31.85
C GLY A 21 11.90 -12.10 -31.36
N GLU A 22 11.51 -11.78 -30.12
CA GLU A 22 10.16 -12.03 -29.59
C GLU A 22 9.26 -10.79 -29.75
N ALA A 23 7.96 -11.05 -29.98
CA ALA A 23 6.95 -10.02 -30.12
C ALA A 23 6.78 -9.26 -28.78
N MET A 24 7.00 -7.95 -28.80
CA MET A 24 6.71 -7.08 -27.67
C MET A 24 5.19 -6.95 -27.52
N PHE A 25 4.69 -7.06 -26.29
CA PHE A 25 3.28 -6.86 -25.99
C PHE A 25 2.85 -5.44 -26.38
N CYS A 26 1.66 -5.33 -26.96
CA CYS A 26 0.88 -4.12 -26.78
C CYS A 26 0.24 -4.12 -25.39
N TYR A 27 -0.31 -2.99 -24.95
CA TYR A 27 -0.96 -2.91 -23.64
C TYR A 27 -2.14 -3.91 -23.51
N GLY A 28 -2.88 -4.18 -24.58
CA GLY A 28 -3.94 -5.19 -24.60
C GLY A 28 -3.43 -6.60 -24.35
N ASP A 29 -2.31 -6.99 -24.97
CA ASP A 29 -1.69 -8.31 -24.77
C ASP A 29 -1.19 -8.47 -23.33
N ALA A 30 -0.60 -7.41 -22.79
CA ALA A 30 -0.12 -7.37 -21.42
C ALA A 30 -1.26 -7.58 -20.41
N LEU A 31 -2.41 -6.95 -20.65
CA LEU A 31 -3.62 -7.17 -19.83
C LEU A 31 -4.16 -8.60 -19.96
N SER A 32 -4.21 -9.14 -21.17
CA SER A 32 -4.64 -10.52 -21.41
C SER A 32 -3.73 -11.52 -20.68
N TYR A 33 -2.42 -11.31 -20.73
CA TYR A 33 -1.45 -12.15 -20.03
C TYR A 33 -1.62 -12.12 -18.52
N VAL A 34 -1.67 -10.95 -17.88
CA VAL A 34 -1.84 -10.91 -16.43
C VAL A 34 -3.17 -11.51 -16.00
N ASN A 35 -4.24 -11.29 -16.76
CA ASN A 35 -5.56 -11.85 -16.46
C ASN A 35 -5.66 -13.37 -16.68
N SER A 36 -4.74 -13.98 -17.45
CA SER A 36 -4.69 -15.45 -17.60
C SER A 36 -4.02 -16.16 -16.42
N LEU A 37 -3.30 -15.43 -15.55
CA LEU A 37 -2.60 -16.00 -14.41
C LEU A 37 -3.57 -16.39 -13.29
N ILE A 38 -3.15 -17.34 -12.45
CA ILE A 38 -3.91 -17.72 -11.25
C ILE A 38 -4.02 -16.51 -10.32
N ASN A 39 -5.24 -16.01 -10.16
CA ASN A 39 -5.53 -14.83 -9.34
C ASN A 39 -6.32 -15.18 -8.07
N TYR A 40 -5.59 -15.32 -6.98
CA TYR A 40 -6.13 -15.59 -5.64
C TYR A 40 -6.84 -14.38 -4.98
N GLU A 41 -6.72 -13.18 -5.54
CA GLU A 41 -7.52 -12.02 -5.10
C GLU A 41 -8.98 -12.14 -5.56
N ARG A 42 -9.25 -12.90 -6.63
CA ARG A 42 -10.58 -13.07 -7.24
C ARG A 42 -11.19 -14.47 -7.09
N LYS A 43 -10.37 -15.48 -6.80
CA LYS A 43 -10.84 -16.86 -6.66
C LYS A 43 -11.54 -17.12 -5.32
N ASP A 44 -12.46 -18.08 -5.36
CA ASP A 44 -13.16 -18.62 -4.19
C ASP A 44 -12.16 -19.12 -3.12
N PRO A 45 -12.37 -18.78 -1.83
CA PRO A 45 -11.54 -19.25 -0.70
C PRO A 45 -11.35 -20.77 -0.65
N SER A 46 -12.25 -21.57 -1.22
CA SER A 46 -12.15 -23.04 -1.28
C SER A 46 -11.07 -23.57 -2.24
N SER A 47 -10.59 -22.74 -3.16
CA SER A 47 -9.52 -23.08 -4.12
C SER A 47 -8.11 -22.73 -3.63
N TYR A 48 -7.99 -22.30 -2.37
CA TYR A 48 -6.74 -21.94 -1.72
C TYR A 48 -6.02 -23.18 -1.19
N ASP A 49 -4.94 -23.58 -1.83
CA ASP A 49 -4.00 -24.52 -1.23
C ASP A 49 -2.98 -23.75 -0.36
N ARG A 50 -3.12 -23.83 0.97
CA ARG A 50 -2.16 -23.22 1.91
C ARG A 50 -0.73 -23.73 1.71
N LEU A 51 -0.54 -24.94 1.19
CA LEU A 51 0.79 -25.52 0.91
C LEU A 51 1.47 -24.85 -0.28
N SER A 52 0.71 -24.16 -1.14
CA SER A 52 1.25 -23.42 -2.27
C SER A 52 1.84 -22.05 -1.90
N PHE A 53 1.63 -21.55 -0.67
CA PHE A 53 2.20 -20.28 -0.23
C PHE A 53 3.63 -20.48 0.27
N ASN A 54 4.59 -20.07 -0.53
CA ASN A 54 5.97 -19.94 -0.14
C ASN A 54 6.63 -18.81 -0.93
N LEU A 55 7.83 -18.40 -0.52
CA LEU A 55 8.61 -17.42 -1.24
C LEU A 55 9.53 -18.07 -2.30
N GLU A 56 9.52 -19.40 -2.46
CA GLU A 56 10.43 -20.10 -3.37
C GLU A 56 10.14 -19.74 -4.82
N ARG A 57 8.87 -19.78 -5.24
CA ARG A 57 8.47 -19.34 -6.58
C ARG A 57 8.86 -17.88 -6.82
N MET A 58 8.55 -17.00 -5.86
CA MET A 58 8.89 -15.58 -5.99
C MET A 58 10.41 -15.35 -6.09
N ASN A 59 11.20 -16.01 -5.24
CA ASN A 59 12.66 -15.93 -5.27
C ASN A 59 13.24 -16.47 -6.58
N HIS A 60 12.69 -17.57 -7.10
CA HIS A 60 13.11 -18.12 -8.38
C HIS A 60 12.78 -17.15 -9.52
N LEU A 61 11.56 -16.62 -9.58
CA LEU A 61 11.16 -15.61 -10.56
C LEU A 61 12.12 -14.42 -10.55
N LEU A 62 12.43 -13.89 -9.36
CA LEU A 62 13.35 -12.76 -9.24
C LEU A 62 14.78 -13.13 -9.62
N SER A 63 15.24 -14.35 -9.36
CA SER A 63 16.54 -14.84 -9.80
C SER A 63 16.65 -14.82 -11.33
N LEU A 64 15.61 -15.27 -12.05
CA LEU A 64 15.54 -15.22 -13.51
C LEU A 64 15.53 -13.78 -14.06
N LEU A 65 15.06 -12.83 -13.25
CA LEU A 65 15.00 -11.40 -13.58
C LEU A 65 16.23 -10.61 -13.14
N GLY A 66 17.27 -11.27 -12.63
CA GLY A 66 18.51 -10.61 -12.21
C GLY A 66 18.46 -9.98 -10.81
N ARG A 67 17.54 -10.45 -9.96
CA ARG A 67 17.38 -10.06 -8.54
C ARG A 67 17.15 -8.55 -8.32
N PRO A 68 16.22 -7.90 -9.05
CA PRO A 68 16.02 -6.45 -8.99
C PRO A 68 15.61 -5.93 -7.61
N HIS A 69 15.03 -6.79 -6.77
CA HIS A 69 14.62 -6.47 -5.39
C HIS A 69 15.80 -6.23 -4.44
N GLN A 70 17.01 -6.71 -4.76
CA GLN A 70 18.18 -6.57 -3.87
C GLN A 70 18.79 -5.16 -3.90
N ASP A 71 18.56 -4.42 -4.98
CA ASP A 71 19.03 -3.04 -5.15
C ASP A 71 18.10 -2.02 -4.45
N LEU A 72 16.93 -2.46 -4.02
CA LEU A 72 15.88 -1.59 -3.48
C LEU A 72 15.95 -1.52 -1.96
N LYS A 73 15.94 -0.30 -1.45
CA LYS A 73 15.62 0.00 -0.05
C LYS A 73 14.11 0.22 0.06
N ALA A 74 13.47 -0.31 1.09
CA ALA A 74 12.02 -0.23 1.20
C ALA A 74 11.50 0.23 2.57
N ILE A 75 10.36 0.92 2.56
CA ILE A 75 9.38 0.88 3.65
C ILE A 75 8.41 -0.24 3.30
N HIS A 76 8.23 -1.21 4.20
CA HIS A 76 7.37 -2.37 3.95
C HIS A 76 6.18 -2.39 4.90
N ILE A 77 4.97 -2.48 4.36
CA ILE A 77 3.73 -2.19 5.09
C ILE A 77 2.81 -3.41 5.07
N ALA A 78 2.53 -3.95 6.24
CA ALA A 78 1.54 -5.00 6.48
C ALA A 78 0.45 -4.52 7.43
N GLY A 79 -0.68 -5.21 7.45
CA GLY A 79 -1.84 -4.82 8.25
C GLY A 79 -3.17 -5.27 7.65
N THR A 80 -4.26 -5.04 8.36
CA THR A 80 -5.61 -5.32 7.85
C THR A 80 -6.22 -4.06 7.22
N LYS A 81 -6.24 -2.96 7.98
CA LYS A 81 -6.78 -1.66 7.53
C LYS A 81 -5.69 -0.60 7.49
N GLY A 82 -5.83 0.37 6.59
CA GLY A 82 -4.90 1.51 6.51
C GLY A 82 -3.61 1.29 5.72
N LYS A 83 -3.30 0.08 5.23
CA LYS A 83 -2.09 -0.22 4.45
C LYS A 83 -1.89 0.73 3.26
N GLY A 84 -2.79 0.69 2.27
CA GLY A 84 -2.73 1.56 1.10
C GLY A 84 -2.73 3.06 1.43
N SER A 85 -3.52 3.51 2.41
CA SER A 85 -3.50 4.92 2.84
C SER A 85 -2.14 5.32 3.43
N THR A 86 -1.59 4.50 4.33
CA THR A 86 -0.29 4.73 4.95
C THR A 86 0.82 4.71 3.90
N ALA A 87 0.74 3.79 2.94
CA ALA A 87 1.65 3.71 1.80
C ALA A 87 1.60 4.97 0.93
N ALA A 88 0.38 5.44 0.60
CA ALA A 88 0.17 6.66 -0.18
C ALA A 88 0.68 7.91 0.55
N ILE A 89 0.43 8.02 1.86
CA ILE A 89 0.93 9.14 2.69
C ILE A 89 2.46 9.13 2.72
N ALA A 90 3.08 7.99 3.04
CA ALA A 90 4.54 7.86 3.06
C ALA A 90 5.15 8.20 1.71
N ALA A 91 4.62 7.65 0.61
CA ALA A 91 5.10 7.95 -0.73
C ALA A 91 4.94 9.42 -1.11
N SER A 92 3.82 10.06 -0.72
CA SER A 92 3.58 11.49 -0.96
C SER A 92 4.61 12.37 -0.24
N ILE A 93 4.88 12.09 1.04
CA ILE A 93 5.89 12.80 1.84
C ILE A 93 7.29 12.64 1.23
N LEU A 94 7.66 11.41 0.89
CA LEU A 94 8.98 11.13 0.33
C LEU A 94 9.15 11.77 -1.07
N THR A 95 8.09 11.79 -1.87
CA THR A 95 8.10 12.49 -3.17
C THR A 95 8.24 13.99 -2.99
N ALA A 96 7.58 14.58 -1.98
CA ALA A 96 7.74 16.00 -1.62
C ALA A 96 9.13 16.33 -1.03
N ALA A 97 9.92 15.31 -0.68
CA ALA A 97 11.32 15.43 -0.29
C ALA A 97 12.27 15.33 -1.50
N ASP A 98 11.74 15.43 -2.72
CA ASP A 98 12.45 15.32 -3.99
C ASP A 98 13.11 13.95 -4.23
N LEU A 99 12.71 12.91 -3.49
CA LEU A 99 13.17 11.54 -3.72
C LEU A 99 12.42 10.89 -4.89
N LYS A 100 13.12 10.08 -5.69
CA LYS A 100 12.49 9.21 -6.69
C LYS A 100 11.92 7.97 -5.99
N VAL A 101 10.64 8.02 -5.64
CA VAL A 101 9.97 6.98 -4.83
C VAL A 101 9.13 6.06 -5.69
N GLY A 102 9.31 4.75 -5.54
CA GLY A 102 8.39 3.74 -6.09
C GLY A 102 7.28 3.42 -5.10
N LEU A 103 6.01 3.34 -5.52
CA LEU A 103 4.88 2.93 -4.69
C LEU A 103 4.21 1.70 -5.30
N TYR A 104 4.16 0.61 -4.53
CA TYR A 104 3.47 -0.62 -4.89
C TYR A 104 2.29 -0.89 -3.95
N THR A 105 1.07 -0.94 -4.49
CA THR A 105 -0.17 -1.09 -3.72
C THR A 105 -1.14 -2.09 -4.32
N SER A 106 -2.09 -2.56 -3.52
CA SER A 106 -3.13 -3.49 -3.97
C SER A 106 -4.42 -3.39 -3.14
N PRO A 107 -5.60 -3.71 -3.72
CA PRO A 107 -5.86 -3.92 -5.14
C PRO A 107 -5.85 -2.59 -5.93
N HIS A 108 -6.28 -2.62 -7.20
CA HIS A 108 -6.55 -1.42 -8.00
C HIS A 108 -8.05 -1.15 -8.11
N LEU A 109 -8.43 0.09 -8.42
CA LEU A 109 -9.81 0.55 -8.56
C LEU A 109 -10.24 0.68 -10.03
N LEU A 110 -9.56 1.50 -10.84
CA LEU A 110 -9.95 1.80 -12.23
C LEU A 110 -9.03 1.13 -13.24
N THR A 111 -7.72 1.14 -12.98
CA THR A 111 -6.72 0.55 -13.89
C THR A 111 -5.67 -0.25 -13.13
N PRO A 112 -5.26 -1.44 -13.63
CA PRO A 112 -4.21 -2.24 -13.00
C PRO A 112 -2.87 -1.50 -12.82
N ARG A 113 -2.62 -0.47 -13.63
CA ARG A 113 -1.44 0.40 -13.52
C ARG A 113 -1.39 1.17 -12.20
N GLU A 114 -2.52 1.36 -11.52
CA GLU A 114 -2.58 1.98 -10.19
C GLU A 114 -1.71 1.29 -9.15
N ARG A 115 -1.46 -0.02 -9.34
CA ARG A 115 -0.62 -0.81 -8.44
C ARG A 115 0.83 -0.34 -8.42
N ILE A 116 1.31 0.34 -9.46
CA ILE A 116 2.74 0.67 -9.63
C ILE A 116 2.87 2.13 -10.01
N ARG A 117 3.44 2.94 -9.10
CA ARG A 117 3.67 4.37 -9.31
C ARG A 117 5.11 4.76 -9.05
N ILE A 118 5.56 5.84 -9.70
CA ILE A 118 6.75 6.60 -9.30
C ILE A 118 6.33 8.03 -9.02
N GLY A 119 6.55 8.49 -7.79
CA GLY A 119 5.90 9.69 -7.28
C GLY A 119 4.37 9.58 -7.42
N SER A 120 3.74 10.57 -8.05
CA SER A 120 2.30 10.55 -8.35
C SER A 120 1.94 9.87 -9.68
N SER A 121 2.93 9.48 -10.50
CA SER A 121 2.68 8.99 -11.87
C SER A 121 2.53 7.48 -11.91
N LEU A 122 1.47 6.99 -12.55
CA LEU A 122 1.30 5.56 -12.85
C LEU A 122 2.37 5.11 -13.87
N ILE A 123 2.76 3.84 -13.82
CA ILE A 123 3.47 3.21 -14.93
C ILE A 123 2.71 3.43 -16.25
N THR A 124 3.41 3.80 -17.32
CA THR A 124 2.77 4.04 -18.62
C THR A 124 2.28 2.72 -19.24
N PRO A 125 1.27 2.74 -20.13
CA PRO A 125 0.83 1.53 -20.84
C PRO A 125 1.98 0.85 -21.61
N GLU A 126 2.87 1.64 -22.18
CA GLU A 126 4.02 1.17 -22.96
C GLU A 126 5.07 0.49 -22.06
N GLU A 127 5.42 1.12 -20.92
CA GLU A 127 6.33 0.51 -19.95
C GLU A 127 5.72 -0.76 -19.33
N PHE A 128 4.43 -0.71 -18.97
CA PHE A 128 3.71 -1.86 -18.44
C PHE A 128 3.80 -3.05 -19.38
N ALA A 129 3.52 -2.83 -20.67
CA ALA A 129 3.62 -3.87 -21.69
C ALA A 129 5.06 -4.36 -21.88
N TYR A 130 6.02 -3.44 -21.98
CA TYR A 130 7.44 -3.75 -22.16
C TYR A 130 8.00 -4.65 -21.04
N PHE A 131 7.81 -4.26 -19.78
CA PHE A 131 8.34 -5.03 -18.66
C PHE A 131 7.62 -6.36 -18.47
N LEU A 132 6.31 -6.43 -18.75
CA LEU A 132 5.59 -7.70 -18.73
C LEU A 132 6.02 -8.66 -19.83
N SER A 133 6.31 -8.18 -21.05
CA SER A 133 6.88 -9.05 -22.10
C SER A 133 8.19 -9.69 -21.64
N ARG A 134 9.05 -8.90 -20.97
CA ARG A 134 10.31 -9.42 -20.42
C ARG A 134 10.07 -10.46 -19.34
N ILE A 135 9.09 -10.25 -18.45
CA ILE A 135 8.75 -11.21 -17.41
C ILE A 135 8.19 -12.50 -18.03
N LYS A 136 7.24 -12.38 -18.96
CA LYS A 136 6.65 -13.53 -19.66
C LYS A 136 7.71 -14.39 -20.34
N SER A 137 8.63 -13.79 -21.10
CA SER A 137 9.74 -14.50 -21.76
C SER A 137 10.56 -15.33 -20.76
N ARG A 138 10.81 -14.80 -19.55
CA ARG A 138 11.50 -15.55 -18.48
C ARG A 138 10.66 -16.67 -17.88
N VAL A 139 9.35 -16.45 -17.73
CA VAL A 139 8.42 -17.47 -17.21
C VAL A 139 8.25 -18.61 -18.23
N GLU A 140 8.17 -18.32 -19.52
CA GLU A 140 8.05 -19.34 -20.58
C GLU A 140 9.31 -20.19 -20.72
N ALA A 141 10.49 -19.61 -20.47
CA ALA A 141 11.75 -20.35 -20.38
C ALA A 141 11.86 -21.24 -19.13
N ALA A 142 10.96 -21.09 -18.15
CA ALA A 142 10.92 -21.85 -16.91
C ALA A 142 9.48 -22.34 -16.61
N PRO A 143 8.92 -23.23 -17.45
CA PRO A 143 7.49 -23.56 -17.43
C PRO A 143 7.00 -24.17 -16.11
N TYR A 144 7.90 -24.75 -15.32
CA TYR A 144 7.58 -25.32 -14.00
C TYR A 144 7.32 -24.27 -12.91
N LEU A 145 7.60 -22.99 -13.17
CA LEU A 145 7.51 -21.93 -12.15
C LEU A 145 6.07 -21.50 -11.85
N GLU A 146 5.20 -21.51 -12.87
CA GLU A 146 3.77 -21.12 -12.80
C GLU A 146 3.46 -20.00 -11.78
N PRO A 147 4.02 -18.79 -11.93
CA PRO A 147 3.83 -17.73 -10.95
C PRO A 147 2.37 -17.22 -10.97
N THR A 148 1.90 -16.85 -9.79
CA THR A 148 0.57 -16.28 -9.58
C THR A 148 0.49 -14.85 -10.14
N PHE A 149 -0.75 -14.37 -10.31
CA PHE A 149 -1.03 -12.97 -10.64
C PHE A 149 -0.27 -11.99 -9.74
N PHE A 150 -0.31 -12.22 -8.42
CA PHE A 150 0.31 -11.32 -7.45
C PHE A 150 1.84 -11.35 -7.49
N GLU A 151 2.44 -12.54 -7.67
CA GLU A 151 3.89 -12.69 -7.85
C GLU A 151 4.38 -11.97 -9.11
N VAL A 152 3.66 -12.08 -10.24
CA VAL A 152 4.01 -11.38 -11.48
C VAL A 152 3.90 -9.86 -11.34
N TYR A 153 2.85 -9.33 -10.68
CA TYR A 153 2.75 -7.88 -10.42
C TYR A 153 3.84 -7.38 -9.48
N THR A 154 4.18 -8.16 -8.46
CA THR A 154 5.23 -7.80 -7.52
C THR A 154 6.59 -7.79 -8.22
N ALA A 155 6.86 -8.78 -9.08
CA ALA A 155 8.07 -8.83 -9.89
C ALA A 155 8.13 -7.65 -10.89
N LEU A 156 6.99 -7.30 -11.51
CA LEU A 156 6.87 -6.13 -12.38
C LEU A 156 7.23 -4.84 -11.64
N ALA A 157 6.72 -4.65 -10.41
CA ALA A 157 7.06 -3.50 -9.58
C ALA A 157 8.56 -3.44 -9.30
N PHE A 158 9.18 -4.55 -8.86
CA PHE A 158 10.62 -4.59 -8.58
C PHE A 158 11.47 -4.31 -9.81
N VAL A 159 11.16 -4.94 -10.96
CA VAL A 159 11.89 -4.70 -12.22
C VAL A 159 11.76 -3.24 -12.65
N TYR A 160 10.55 -2.68 -12.58
CA TYR A 160 10.30 -1.30 -12.96
C TYR A 160 11.04 -0.31 -12.04
N PHE A 161 10.95 -0.51 -10.72
CA PHE A 161 11.61 0.33 -9.73
C PHE A 161 13.13 0.29 -9.84
N SER A 162 13.71 -0.91 -10.00
CA SER A 162 15.15 -1.08 -10.23
C SER A 162 15.58 -0.41 -11.54
N HIS A 163 14.84 -0.62 -12.63
CA HIS A 163 15.13 0.02 -13.93
C HIS A 163 15.08 1.55 -13.85
N GLN A 164 14.10 2.07 -13.13
CA GLN A 164 13.92 3.49 -12.91
C GLN A 164 14.87 4.06 -11.86
N LYS A 165 15.67 3.23 -11.19
CA LYS A 165 16.60 3.64 -10.12
C LYS A 165 15.90 4.44 -9.04
N VAL A 166 14.76 3.94 -8.55
CA VAL A 166 14.09 4.57 -7.40
C VAL A 166 15.01 4.51 -6.18
N GLU A 167 15.02 5.57 -5.38
CA GLU A 167 15.85 5.70 -4.19
C GLU A 167 15.24 4.96 -3.00
N LEU A 168 13.91 4.90 -2.95
CA LEU A 168 13.15 4.18 -1.95
C LEU A 168 11.88 3.60 -2.56
N ALA A 169 11.51 2.39 -2.17
CA ALA A 169 10.23 1.78 -2.49
C ALA A 169 9.31 1.77 -1.26
N VAL A 170 8.04 2.10 -1.44
CA VAL A 170 6.98 1.91 -0.45
C VAL A 170 6.14 0.74 -0.92
N LEU A 171 6.19 -0.36 -0.17
CA LEU A 171 5.62 -1.65 -0.56
C LEU A 171 4.48 -2.02 0.39
N GLU A 172 3.27 -2.13 -0.12
CA GLU A 172 2.14 -2.72 0.59
C GLU A 172 2.08 -4.23 0.33
N THR A 173 1.98 -5.02 1.39
CA THR A 173 1.68 -6.46 1.28
C THR A 173 0.28 -6.69 0.69
N GLY A 174 0.12 -7.68 -0.17
CA GLY A 174 -1.19 -8.09 -0.68
C GLY A 174 -1.98 -8.85 0.38
N LEU A 175 -1.37 -9.89 0.96
CA LEU A 175 -2.02 -10.76 1.94
C LEU A 175 -1.04 -11.24 3.01
N GLY A 176 -1.45 -11.13 4.28
CA GLY A 176 -0.62 -11.56 5.40
C GLY A 176 0.63 -10.69 5.52
N GLY A 177 1.80 -11.30 5.33
CA GLY A 177 3.10 -10.64 5.37
C GLY A 177 4.25 -11.65 5.21
N ARG A 178 4.29 -12.66 6.09
CA ARG A 178 5.34 -13.69 6.17
C ARG A 178 5.65 -14.36 4.83
N LEU A 179 4.62 -14.74 4.09
CA LEU A 179 4.71 -15.44 2.81
C LEU A 179 4.21 -14.58 1.63
N ASP A 180 4.05 -13.28 1.85
CA ASP A 180 3.64 -12.35 0.81
C ASP A 180 4.79 -12.14 -0.20
N ALA A 181 4.49 -12.07 -1.50
CA ALA A 181 5.50 -11.91 -2.54
C ALA A 181 6.40 -10.68 -2.35
N THR A 182 5.91 -9.63 -1.66
CA THR A 182 6.69 -8.43 -1.34
C THR A 182 7.75 -8.67 -0.26
N ASN A 183 7.63 -9.72 0.56
CA ASN A 183 8.49 -9.99 1.71
C ASN A 183 9.93 -10.43 1.36
N VAL A 184 10.23 -10.57 0.08
CA VAL A 184 11.59 -10.71 -0.44
C VAL A 184 12.39 -9.39 -0.40
N ALA A 185 11.71 -8.25 -0.22
CA ALA A 185 12.35 -6.94 -0.19
C ALA A 185 13.21 -6.71 1.07
N ARG A 186 14.24 -5.87 0.91
CA ARG A 186 15.06 -5.34 2.00
C ARG A 186 14.39 -4.09 2.59
N ALA A 187 13.59 -4.29 3.63
CA ALA A 187 12.99 -3.20 4.38
C ALA A 187 14.03 -2.50 5.27
N LEU A 188 14.03 -1.16 5.26
CA LEU A 188 14.68 -0.34 6.28
C LEU A 188 13.75 -0.11 7.46
N VAL A 189 12.46 0.13 7.17
CA VAL A 189 11.42 0.34 8.17
C VAL A 189 10.23 -0.56 7.85
N GLY A 190 9.79 -1.32 8.83
CA GLY A 190 8.54 -2.09 8.78
C GLY A 190 7.39 -1.28 9.35
N ILE A 191 6.21 -1.34 8.73
CA ILE A 191 4.99 -0.74 9.27
C ILE A 191 3.95 -1.83 9.46
N ILE A 192 3.40 -1.92 10.67
CA ILE A 192 2.24 -2.74 10.99
C ILE A 192 1.05 -1.81 11.23
N THR A 193 0.22 -1.62 10.20
CA THR A 193 -1.03 -0.88 10.34
C THR A 193 -2.05 -1.71 11.13
N GLN A 194 -3.21 -1.14 11.45
CA GLN A 194 -4.21 -1.80 12.29
C GLN A 194 -4.54 -3.21 11.80
N ILE A 195 -4.45 -4.19 12.71
CA ILE A 195 -4.80 -5.59 12.49
C ILE A 195 -6.16 -5.85 13.11
N SER A 196 -7.05 -6.40 12.29
CA SER A 196 -8.38 -6.86 12.69
C SER A 196 -8.68 -8.18 11.99
N PHE A 197 -9.81 -8.80 12.36
CA PHE A 197 -10.33 -9.95 11.64
C PHE A 197 -10.54 -9.62 10.16
N ASP A 198 -9.83 -10.34 9.30
CA ASP A 198 -9.95 -10.31 7.85
C ASP A 198 -9.25 -11.55 7.28
N HIS A 199 -9.74 -12.06 6.15
CA HIS A 199 -9.19 -13.25 5.49
C HIS A 199 -8.95 -14.44 6.44
N MET A 200 -9.87 -14.71 7.38
CA MET A 200 -9.71 -15.75 8.40
C MET A 200 -9.47 -17.15 7.81
N ASP A 201 -10.08 -17.43 6.66
CA ASP A 201 -9.88 -18.70 5.93
C ASP A 201 -8.45 -18.88 5.42
N LYS A 202 -7.69 -17.78 5.31
CA LYS A 202 -6.31 -17.76 4.77
C LYS A 202 -5.26 -17.56 5.87
N LEU A 203 -5.53 -16.67 6.83
CA LEU A 203 -4.55 -16.22 7.82
C LEU A 203 -4.75 -16.82 9.23
N GLY A 204 -5.84 -17.56 9.43
CA GLY A 204 -6.20 -18.19 10.70
C GLY A 204 -7.44 -17.57 11.35
N HIS A 205 -7.99 -18.29 12.32
CA HIS A 205 -9.32 -18.00 12.89
C HIS A 205 -9.28 -17.14 14.15
N ASN A 206 -8.13 -16.58 14.52
CA ASN A 206 -8.00 -15.67 15.66
C ASN A 206 -7.00 -14.53 15.38
N LEU A 207 -7.14 -13.42 16.11
CA LEU A 207 -6.31 -12.23 15.91
C LEU A 207 -4.81 -12.52 16.07
N ALA A 208 -4.41 -13.37 17.00
CA ALA A 208 -3.01 -13.72 17.20
C ALA A 208 -2.42 -14.44 15.96
N SER A 209 -3.16 -15.37 15.35
CA SER A 209 -2.73 -16.06 14.12
C SER A 209 -2.60 -15.09 12.93
N ILE A 210 -3.57 -14.19 12.77
CA ILE A 210 -3.54 -13.14 11.74
C ILE A 210 -2.35 -12.20 11.97
N ALA A 211 -2.09 -11.83 13.22
CA ALA A 211 -0.95 -11.00 13.60
C ALA A 211 0.38 -11.68 13.30
N ARG A 212 0.54 -12.97 13.62
CA ARG A 212 1.75 -13.75 13.32
C ARG A 212 2.09 -13.77 11.83
N GLU A 213 1.08 -13.86 10.97
CA GLU A 213 1.30 -13.74 9.52
C GLU A 213 1.79 -12.35 9.12
N LYS A 214 1.24 -11.29 9.70
CA LYS A 214 1.57 -9.90 9.33
C LYS A 214 2.93 -9.45 9.85
N VAL A 215 3.28 -9.81 11.08
CA VAL A 215 4.60 -9.48 11.67
C VAL A 215 5.76 -10.20 10.99
N GLY A 216 5.49 -11.16 10.10
CA GLY A 216 6.51 -11.81 9.28
C GLY A 216 7.27 -10.89 8.32
N ILE A 217 6.84 -9.63 8.16
CA ILE A 217 7.62 -8.61 7.45
C ILE A 217 8.75 -8.00 8.29
N ILE A 218 8.73 -8.18 9.62
CA ILE A 218 9.74 -7.65 10.54
C ILE A 218 11.04 -8.41 10.31
N LYS A 219 12.09 -7.67 9.91
CA LYS A 219 13.43 -8.21 9.66
C LYS A 219 14.35 -7.92 10.85
N GLU A 220 15.49 -8.60 10.89
CA GLU A 220 16.46 -8.45 11.97
C GLU A 220 16.96 -7.00 12.07
N GLY A 221 16.91 -6.42 13.27
CA GLY A 221 17.54 -5.13 13.60
C GLY A 221 16.94 -3.90 12.91
N ILE A 222 15.80 -4.02 12.24
CA ILE A 222 15.14 -2.87 11.58
C ILE A 222 14.29 -2.07 12.57
N ASP A 223 13.93 -0.85 12.20
CA ASP A 223 12.91 -0.10 12.93
C ASP A 223 11.49 -0.51 12.48
N VAL A 224 10.55 -0.56 13.42
CA VAL A 224 9.16 -0.97 13.19
C VAL A 224 8.21 0.06 13.78
N VAL A 225 7.26 0.54 12.97
CA VAL A 225 6.16 1.37 13.44
C VAL A 225 4.87 0.59 13.48
N SER A 226 4.20 0.57 14.62
CA SER A 226 2.85 0.02 14.75
C SER A 226 1.82 1.13 14.91
N SER A 227 0.74 1.08 14.12
CA SER A 227 -0.50 1.79 14.46
C SER A 227 -1.05 1.29 15.82
N PRO A 228 -2.03 1.99 16.45
CA PRO A 228 -2.70 1.46 17.64
C PRO A 228 -3.31 0.08 17.35
N GLN A 229 -3.16 -0.85 18.31
CA GLN A 229 -3.62 -2.23 18.20
C GLN A 229 -4.36 -2.66 19.47
N GLU A 230 -5.14 -3.74 19.36
CA GLU A 230 -5.61 -4.47 20.54
C GLU A 230 -4.44 -5.15 21.28
N ASP A 231 -4.61 -5.44 22.57
CA ASP A 231 -3.56 -6.02 23.43
C ASP A 231 -3.02 -7.36 22.90
N THR A 232 -3.93 -8.21 22.38
CA THR A 232 -3.56 -9.51 21.80
C THR A 232 -2.61 -9.34 20.60
N VAL A 233 -2.87 -8.33 19.76
CA VAL A 233 -2.03 -8.06 18.59
C VAL A 233 -0.74 -7.36 19.02
N SER A 234 -0.82 -6.40 19.94
CA SER A 234 0.34 -5.68 20.48
C SER A 234 1.39 -6.66 21.04
N SER A 235 0.94 -7.65 21.80
CA SER A 235 1.82 -8.68 22.38
C SER A 235 2.58 -9.47 21.31
N VAL A 236 1.92 -9.82 20.20
CA VAL A 236 2.54 -10.54 19.07
C VAL A 236 3.57 -9.67 18.35
N ILE A 237 3.30 -8.38 18.17
CA ILE A 237 4.24 -7.44 17.55
C ILE A 237 5.48 -7.25 18.44
N GLU A 238 5.28 -7.08 19.75
CA GLU A 238 6.35 -6.91 20.73
C GLU A 238 7.25 -8.16 20.80
N GLU A 239 6.65 -9.35 20.80
CA GLU A 239 7.38 -10.61 20.74
C GLU A 239 8.20 -10.73 19.46
N ALA A 240 7.60 -10.48 18.29
CA ALA A 240 8.31 -10.53 17.01
C ALA A 240 9.47 -9.51 16.94
N CYS A 241 9.26 -8.30 17.45
CA CYS A 241 10.33 -7.30 17.51
C CYS A 241 11.47 -7.74 18.44
N ARG A 242 11.15 -8.30 19.61
CA ARG A 242 12.15 -8.84 20.56
C ARG A 242 12.96 -9.98 19.93
N GLU A 243 12.29 -10.93 19.27
CA GLU A 243 12.95 -12.05 18.59
C GLU A 243 13.88 -11.60 17.47
N LYS A 244 13.48 -10.57 16.71
CA LYS A 244 14.25 -9.99 15.61
C LYS A 244 15.18 -8.87 16.01
N LYS A 245 15.28 -8.56 17.31
CA LYS A 245 15.99 -7.39 17.84
C LYS A 245 15.64 -6.10 17.08
N ALA A 246 14.40 -6.00 16.61
CA ALA A 246 13.88 -4.84 15.92
C ALA A 246 13.42 -3.78 16.92
N HIS A 247 13.53 -2.51 16.58
CA HIS A 247 13.12 -1.42 17.46
C HIS A 247 11.68 -1.03 17.19
N LEU A 248 10.82 -1.15 18.21
CA LEU A 248 9.40 -0.92 18.07
C LEU A 248 9.00 0.49 18.53
N PHE A 249 8.28 1.21 17.66
CA PHE A 249 7.68 2.51 17.92
C PHE A 249 6.17 2.42 17.72
N ARG A 250 5.39 2.65 18.77
CA ARG A 250 3.92 2.51 18.75
C ARG A 250 3.27 3.88 18.70
N VAL A 251 2.35 4.05 17.76
CA VAL A 251 1.47 5.22 17.72
C VAL A 251 0.51 5.17 18.92
N GLY A 252 0.44 6.27 19.65
CA GLY A 252 -0.21 6.37 20.97
C GLY A 252 0.70 6.06 22.16
N LYS A 253 1.99 5.77 21.93
CA LYS A 253 3.01 5.63 22.98
C LYS A 253 4.28 6.41 22.61
N GLU A 254 5.17 5.81 21.82
CA GLU A 254 6.42 6.47 21.38
C GLU A 254 6.16 7.55 20.32
N ILE A 255 5.04 7.47 19.60
CA ILE A 255 4.60 8.48 18.64
C ILE A 255 3.22 8.97 19.07
N ASN A 256 3.12 10.21 19.53
CA ASN A 256 1.86 10.82 19.95
C ASN A 256 1.20 11.58 18.80
N PHE A 257 -0.13 11.67 18.82
CA PHE A 257 -0.88 12.48 17.87
C PHE A 257 -2.18 12.96 18.51
N GLU A 258 -2.68 14.09 18.05
CA GLU A 258 -3.96 14.64 18.47
C GLU A 258 -4.66 15.30 17.28
N LEU A 259 -5.94 14.97 17.07
CA LEU A 259 -6.78 15.64 16.09
C LEU A 259 -7.22 16.99 16.67
N LEU A 260 -6.92 18.08 15.97
CA LEU A 260 -7.24 19.43 16.39
C LEU A 260 -8.55 19.94 15.76
N ASP A 261 -8.75 19.65 14.48
CA ASP A 261 -9.92 20.09 13.72
C ASP A 261 -10.18 19.17 12.51
N ALA A 262 -11.44 19.05 12.08
CA ALA A 262 -11.83 18.26 10.93
C ALA A 262 -12.96 18.94 10.15
N SER A 263 -12.78 19.05 8.84
CA SER A 263 -13.76 19.64 7.92
C SER A 263 -13.81 18.86 6.61
N PRO A 264 -14.82 19.08 5.75
CA PRO A 264 -14.84 18.50 4.40
C PRO A 264 -13.64 18.88 3.52
N ASP A 265 -12.87 19.90 3.89
CA ASP A 265 -11.66 20.32 3.16
C ASP A 265 -10.40 19.57 3.61
N GLY A 266 -10.40 18.94 4.78
CA GLY A 266 -9.26 18.24 5.36
C GLY A 266 -9.26 18.24 6.88
N GLN A 267 -8.19 17.73 7.47
CA GLN A 267 -8.04 17.56 8.92
C GLN A 267 -6.75 18.22 9.41
N ARG A 268 -6.83 18.93 10.55
CA ARG A 268 -5.67 19.48 11.27
C ARG A 268 -5.36 18.64 12.48
N PHE A 269 -4.08 18.37 12.70
CA PHE A 269 -3.62 17.49 13.77
C PHE A 269 -2.17 17.82 14.13
N LEU A 270 -1.74 17.39 15.31
CA LEU A 270 -0.33 17.39 15.70
C LEU A 270 0.22 15.96 15.73
N VAL A 271 1.54 15.84 15.57
CA VAL A 271 2.28 14.59 15.78
C VAL A 271 3.58 14.90 16.52
N GLU A 272 3.90 14.08 17.51
CA GLU A 272 5.19 14.07 18.19
C GLU A 272 5.83 12.70 18.02
N THR A 273 6.93 12.63 17.29
CA THR A 273 7.76 11.43 17.18
C THR A 273 8.87 11.48 18.23
N THR A 274 9.64 10.40 18.36
CA THR A 274 10.82 10.37 19.25
C THR A 274 11.90 11.37 18.86
N ALA A 275 11.89 11.87 17.62
CA ALA A 275 12.89 12.78 17.09
C ALA A 275 12.38 14.22 16.91
N ARG A 276 11.09 14.42 16.62
CA ARG A 276 10.56 15.70 16.14
C ARG A 276 9.13 15.95 16.61
N SER A 277 8.77 17.23 16.75
CA SER A 277 7.40 17.67 17.01
C SER A 277 6.86 18.46 15.82
N TYR A 278 5.61 18.17 15.47
CA TYR A 278 4.84 18.78 14.39
C TYR A 278 3.52 19.31 14.98
N PRO A 279 3.49 20.57 15.46
CA PRO A 279 2.35 21.08 16.23
C PRO A 279 1.11 21.41 15.37
N ASP A 280 1.27 21.54 14.05
CA ASP A 280 0.18 21.88 13.14
C ASP A 280 0.44 21.29 11.75
N LEU A 281 -0.20 20.16 11.48
CA LEU A 281 -0.21 19.47 10.19
C LEU A 281 -1.60 19.53 9.57
N PHE A 282 -1.65 19.54 8.24
CA PHE A 282 -2.89 19.45 7.49
C PHE A 282 -2.86 18.20 6.61
N LEU A 283 -3.85 17.32 6.78
CA LEU A 283 -4.06 16.11 5.98
C LEU A 283 -5.29 16.29 5.08
N SER A 284 -5.12 16.06 3.77
CA SER A 284 -6.19 16.09 2.78
C SER A 284 -7.15 14.90 2.86
N LEU A 285 -6.68 13.75 3.34
CA LEU A 285 -7.53 12.56 3.53
C LEU A 285 -8.44 12.74 4.74
N LEU A 286 -9.70 12.34 4.58
CA LEU A 286 -10.76 12.54 5.58
C LEU A 286 -10.97 11.33 6.48
N GLY A 287 -11.33 11.60 7.74
CA GLY A 287 -11.63 10.61 8.77
C GLY A 287 -10.50 10.42 9.77
N GLN A 288 -10.86 10.24 11.05
CA GLN A 288 -9.92 10.09 12.16
C GLN A 288 -8.94 8.91 11.96
N HIS A 289 -9.39 7.84 11.30
CA HIS A 289 -8.53 6.71 10.96
C HIS A 289 -7.41 7.08 9.97
N GLN A 290 -7.61 8.10 9.12
CA GLN A 290 -6.55 8.63 8.25
C GLN A 290 -5.53 9.45 9.02
N VAL A 291 -5.91 10.14 10.10
CA VAL A 291 -4.96 10.81 11.00
C VAL A 291 -4.05 9.78 11.68
N ILE A 292 -4.60 8.64 12.10
CA ILE A 292 -3.80 7.52 12.61
C ILE A 292 -2.83 7.00 11.54
N ASN A 293 -3.31 6.77 10.31
CA ASN A 293 -2.46 6.35 9.20
C ASN A 293 -1.36 7.37 8.91
N ALA A 294 -1.65 8.67 9.03
CA ALA A 294 -0.69 9.74 8.85
C ALA A 294 0.36 9.76 9.96
N ALA A 295 -0.04 9.65 11.23
CA ALA A 295 0.89 9.55 12.36
C ALA A 295 1.81 8.31 12.21
N THR A 296 1.26 7.16 11.80
CA THR A 296 2.04 5.96 11.48
C THR A 296 3.04 6.20 10.34
N ALA A 297 2.62 6.83 9.24
CA ALA A 297 3.50 7.13 8.11
C ALA A 297 4.60 8.12 8.49
N ILE A 298 4.27 9.20 9.23
CA ILE A 298 5.23 10.21 9.69
C ILE A 298 6.28 9.57 10.60
N GLY A 299 5.86 8.73 11.55
CA GLY A 299 6.79 7.99 12.41
C GLY A 299 7.77 7.14 11.60
N ALA A 300 7.28 6.43 10.59
CA ALA A 300 8.14 5.60 9.75
C ALA A 300 9.09 6.42 8.87
N VAL A 301 8.62 7.56 8.37
CA VAL A 301 9.43 8.49 7.56
C VAL A 301 10.51 9.16 8.41
N ASP A 302 10.22 9.56 9.64
CA ASP A 302 11.22 10.16 10.54
C ASP A 302 12.33 9.15 10.89
N LEU A 303 11.99 7.86 11.06
CA LEU A 303 12.96 6.80 11.34
C LEU A 303 13.92 6.53 10.18
N LEU A 304 13.64 6.99 8.95
CA LEU A 304 14.58 6.90 7.84
C LEU A 304 15.89 7.66 8.10
N GLU A 305 15.88 8.63 9.02
CA GLU A 305 17.07 9.36 9.45
C GLU A 305 18.13 8.44 10.06
N ASN A 306 17.71 7.37 10.77
CA ASN A 306 18.61 6.33 11.30
C ASN A 306 19.41 5.61 10.20
N TYR A 307 18.92 5.67 8.95
CA TYR A 307 19.54 5.06 7.77
C TYR A 307 20.20 6.11 6.86
N GLY A 308 20.39 7.33 7.36
CA GLY A 308 21.04 8.44 6.64
C GLY A 308 20.15 9.10 5.58
N ILE A 309 18.84 8.89 5.62
CA ILE A 309 17.88 9.50 4.68
C ILE A 309 17.12 10.58 5.43
N LEU A 310 17.61 11.82 5.32
CA LEU A 310 17.00 12.96 6.00
C LEU A 310 15.82 13.52 5.20
N ILE A 311 14.62 13.46 5.79
CA ILE A 311 13.41 14.04 5.20
C ILE A 311 13.13 15.43 5.80
N PRO A 312 13.14 16.52 5.00
CA PRO A 312 12.86 17.86 5.51
C PRO A 312 11.45 18.00 6.07
N ARG A 313 11.27 18.76 7.16
CA ARG A 313 9.93 19.04 7.73
C ARG A 313 8.95 19.60 6.69
N LYS A 314 9.42 20.45 5.78
CA LYS A 314 8.59 21.00 4.69
C LYS A 314 7.97 19.90 3.81
N ALA A 315 8.70 18.80 3.56
CA ALA A 315 8.23 17.70 2.74
C ALA A 315 7.12 16.90 3.42
N ILE A 316 7.17 16.77 4.75
CA ILE A 316 6.09 16.16 5.54
C ILE A 316 4.82 17.00 5.41
N VAL A 317 4.93 18.32 5.65
CA VAL A 317 3.79 19.24 5.54
C VAL A 317 3.19 19.24 4.13
N GLU A 318 4.04 19.31 3.11
CA GLU A 318 3.61 19.33 1.71
C GLU A 318 3.01 18.00 1.26
N GLY A 319 3.64 16.88 1.61
CA GLY A 319 3.17 15.54 1.27
C GLY A 319 1.82 15.21 1.89
N LEU A 320 1.57 15.60 3.14
CA LEU A 320 0.28 15.43 3.82
C LEU A 320 -0.82 16.30 3.20
N ARG A 321 -0.48 17.49 2.72
CA ARG A 321 -1.43 18.38 2.04
C ARG A 321 -1.78 17.89 0.63
N LYS A 322 -0.82 17.28 -0.08
CA LYS A 322 -0.95 16.85 -1.47
C LYS A 322 -1.38 15.40 -1.66
N VAL A 323 -1.37 14.57 -0.62
CA VAL A 323 -1.70 13.16 -0.77
C VAL A 323 -3.13 13.01 -1.31
N GLU A 324 -3.29 12.17 -2.31
CA GLU A 324 -4.58 11.79 -2.85
C GLU A 324 -4.69 10.27 -2.83
N TRP A 325 -5.82 9.77 -2.32
CA TRP A 325 -6.09 8.34 -2.28
C TRP A 325 -7.54 8.08 -2.68
N THR A 326 -7.72 7.60 -3.91
CA THR A 326 -9.03 7.48 -4.57
C THR A 326 -9.99 6.59 -3.78
N ALA A 327 -11.26 7.01 -3.73
CA ALA A 327 -12.34 6.29 -3.06
C ALA A 327 -12.10 6.01 -1.56
N ARG A 328 -11.51 6.98 -0.85
CA ARG A 328 -11.33 6.95 0.62
C ARG A 328 -11.92 8.21 1.22
N ILE A 329 -13.24 8.20 1.38
CA ILE A 329 -14.06 9.36 1.75
C ILE A 329 -13.70 10.55 0.84
N GLN A 330 -13.61 10.28 -0.46
CA GLN A 330 -13.14 11.23 -1.44
C GLN A 330 -14.28 12.15 -1.86
N VAL A 331 -14.16 13.45 -1.59
CA VAL A 331 -15.09 14.47 -2.09
C VAL A 331 -14.77 14.76 -3.57
N ILE A 332 -15.68 14.40 -4.48
CA ILE A 332 -15.53 14.62 -5.93
C ILE A 332 -16.41 15.75 -6.46
N SER A 333 -17.37 16.23 -5.67
CA SER A 333 -18.13 17.47 -5.89
C SER A 333 -18.44 18.10 -4.54
N LYS A 334 -18.48 19.44 -4.47
CA LYS A 334 -18.81 20.21 -3.25
C LYS A 334 -20.23 20.79 -3.26
N ASP A 335 -20.85 20.92 -4.44
CA ASP A 335 -22.22 21.42 -4.56
C ASP A 335 -22.99 20.70 -5.70
N PRO A 336 -23.81 19.68 -5.39
CA PRO A 336 -23.94 19.06 -4.07
C PRO A 336 -22.67 18.30 -3.66
N HIS A 337 -22.50 18.03 -2.36
CA HIS A 337 -21.41 17.17 -1.89
C HIS A 337 -21.60 15.76 -2.44
N LEU A 338 -20.65 15.29 -3.25
CA LEU A 338 -20.60 13.93 -3.76
C LEU A 338 -19.34 13.25 -3.22
N ILE A 339 -19.53 12.18 -2.45
CA ILE A 339 -18.45 11.48 -1.75
C ILE A 339 -18.39 10.04 -2.24
N VAL A 340 -17.19 9.57 -2.56
CA VAL A 340 -16.92 8.19 -2.99
C VAL A 340 -16.05 7.50 -1.95
N ASP A 341 -16.47 6.31 -1.52
CA ASP A 341 -15.73 5.48 -0.58
C ASP A 341 -15.84 4.00 -0.96
N CYS A 342 -14.83 3.20 -0.61
CA CYS A 342 -14.81 1.74 -0.86
C CYS A 342 -14.88 0.90 0.42
N ALA A 343 -15.56 1.39 1.46
CA ALA A 343 -16.01 0.59 2.58
C ALA A 343 -16.85 -0.61 2.08
N HIS A 344 -16.46 -1.81 2.50
CA HIS A 344 -17.01 -3.07 1.99
C HIS A 344 -17.13 -4.17 3.06
N ASN A 345 -16.97 -3.81 4.33
CA ASN A 345 -17.23 -4.67 5.49
C ASN A 345 -17.74 -3.81 6.67
N GLY A 346 -18.30 -4.43 7.71
CA GLY A 346 -18.92 -3.67 8.82
C GLY A 346 -18.00 -2.66 9.48
N ALA A 347 -16.74 -3.03 9.74
CA ALA A 347 -15.75 -2.12 10.34
C ALA A 347 -15.49 -0.87 9.47
N SER A 348 -15.30 -1.04 8.17
CA SER A 348 -15.10 0.09 7.25
C SER A 348 -16.35 0.94 7.06
N ALA A 349 -17.53 0.31 7.05
CA ALA A 349 -18.82 0.99 6.97
C ALA A 349 -19.10 1.83 8.23
N LEU A 350 -18.76 1.32 9.41
CA LEU A 350 -18.86 2.06 10.67
C LEU A 350 -17.92 3.27 10.67
N ALA A 351 -16.68 3.10 10.20
CA ALA A 351 -15.72 4.18 10.07
C ALA A 351 -16.21 5.28 9.11
N LEU A 352 -16.81 4.89 7.98
CA LEU A 352 -17.44 5.80 7.03
C LEU A 352 -18.61 6.55 7.68
N SER A 353 -19.54 5.83 8.33
CA SER A 353 -20.72 6.42 8.97
C SER A 353 -20.34 7.42 10.07
N LYS A 354 -19.38 7.07 10.92
CA LYS A 354 -18.84 7.98 11.94
C LYS A 354 -18.28 9.25 11.30
N CYS A 355 -17.42 9.10 10.29
CA CYS A 355 -16.79 10.23 9.62
C CYS A 355 -17.83 11.14 8.93
N LEU A 356 -18.82 10.59 8.24
CA LEU A 356 -19.85 11.39 7.59
C LEU A 356 -20.71 12.18 8.59
N ARG A 357 -21.03 11.59 9.75
CA ARG A 357 -21.79 12.28 10.81
C ARG A 357 -20.99 13.43 11.43
N GLU A 358 -19.68 13.25 11.59
CA GLU A 358 -18.77 14.28 12.11
C GLU A 358 -18.58 15.42 11.10
N LEU A 359 -18.39 15.10 9.83
CA LEU A 359 -18.14 16.10 8.78
C LEU A 359 -19.38 16.86 8.33
N PHE A 360 -20.57 16.24 8.42
CA PHE A 360 -21.83 16.81 7.92
C PHE A 360 -22.94 16.74 8.98
N PRO A 361 -22.76 17.40 10.14
CA PRO A 361 -23.73 17.33 11.23
C PRO A 361 -25.09 17.88 10.79
N GLY A 362 -26.15 17.11 11.06
CA GLY A 362 -27.53 17.47 10.74
C GLY A 362 -27.89 17.49 9.25
N LYS A 363 -26.99 17.07 8.35
CA LYS A 363 -27.30 16.97 6.91
C LYS A 363 -27.99 15.65 6.59
N ARG A 364 -28.93 15.70 5.65
CA ARG A 364 -29.53 14.48 5.06
C ARG A 364 -28.51 13.86 4.12
N ILE A 365 -28.14 12.61 4.39
CA ILE A 365 -27.25 11.82 3.54
C ILE A 365 -28.11 10.93 2.62
N ILE A 366 -27.80 10.95 1.32
CA ILE A 366 -28.36 10.02 0.35
C ILE A 366 -27.27 9.01 0.03
N LEU A 367 -27.52 7.74 0.34
CA LEU A 367 -26.56 6.66 0.13
C LEU A 367 -26.89 5.92 -1.17
N VAL A 368 -25.90 5.85 -2.07
CA VAL A 368 -25.93 4.93 -3.23
C VAL A 368 -24.96 3.80 -2.91
N LEU A 369 -25.48 2.58 -2.76
CA LEU A 369 -24.75 1.44 -2.23
C LEU A 369 -24.71 0.30 -3.25
N ALA A 370 -23.52 -0.19 -3.55
CA ALA A 370 -23.29 -1.40 -4.34
C ALA A 370 -22.33 -2.31 -3.56
N ILE A 371 -22.79 -3.52 -3.22
CA ILE A 371 -22.02 -4.49 -2.42
C ILE A 371 -21.90 -5.79 -3.22
N LEU A 372 -20.72 -6.38 -3.22
CA LEU A 372 -20.49 -7.69 -3.83
C LEU A 372 -21.26 -8.79 -3.07
N GLN A 373 -21.72 -9.80 -3.80
CA GLN A 373 -22.58 -10.86 -3.26
C GLN A 373 -21.94 -11.67 -2.11
N ASP A 374 -20.60 -11.71 -2.04
CA ASP A 374 -19.83 -12.45 -1.05
C ASP A 374 -19.62 -11.69 0.28
N LYS A 375 -20.17 -10.48 0.43
CA LYS A 375 -20.01 -9.66 1.65
C LYS A 375 -21.22 -9.73 2.57
N ASP A 376 -20.97 -9.47 3.86
CA ASP A 376 -22.03 -9.36 4.86
C ASP A 376 -22.81 -8.04 4.71
N VAL A 377 -23.82 -8.07 3.83
CA VAL A 377 -24.70 -6.93 3.57
C VAL A 377 -25.44 -6.48 4.84
N LYS A 378 -25.76 -7.40 5.76
CA LYS A 378 -26.51 -7.05 6.98
C LYS A 378 -25.63 -6.28 7.95
N GLU A 379 -24.37 -6.69 8.11
CA GLU A 379 -23.41 -5.99 8.95
C GLU A 379 -23.13 -4.58 8.39
N ILE A 380 -22.90 -4.45 7.08
CA ILE A 380 -22.66 -3.17 6.42
C ILE A 380 -23.88 -2.25 6.56
N GLY A 381 -25.08 -2.76 6.27
CA GLY A 381 -26.32 -1.98 6.32
C GLY A 381 -26.72 -1.51 7.72
N ARG A 382 -26.29 -2.21 8.79
CA ARG A 382 -26.47 -1.74 10.18
C ARG A 382 -25.49 -0.64 10.56
N ALA A 383 -24.30 -0.63 9.95
CA ALA A 383 -23.23 0.28 10.30
C ALA A 383 -23.38 1.66 9.65
N LEU A 384 -23.95 1.72 8.43
CA LEU A 384 -24.26 2.96 7.71
C LEU A 384 -25.51 3.61 8.29
#